data_AF-A0A2U2B7N2-F1
#
_entry.id   AF-A0A2U2B7N2-F1
#
_cell.length_a   1.000
_cell.length_b   1.000
_cell.length_c   1.000
_cell.angle_alpha   90.00
_cell.angle_beta   90.00
_cell.angle_gamma   90.00
#
_symmetry.space_group_name_H-M   'P 1'
#
loop_
_entity.id
_entity.type
_entity.pdbx_description
1 polymer ?
#
loop_
_entity_poly.entity_id
_entity_poly.type
_entity_poly.pdbx_seq_one_letter_code
_entity_poly.pdbx_strand_id
1 'polypeptide(L)'
;MEENTEKSANYALLEERIARLNKKNFDWTAWKKGTLLVLEKIFGYDSLYVKELSETDYHYNSWSLRDTAGSEDPVKASVRELLNICLTDVEHRSTEPLAQNQGEKSNLTNLLSQFLDNDTVAEFKKIASSGGPLVMKEEQAKDLINEKLPKHQDVLLGKILLDYFSKR
;
A
#
# COMPACT_ATOMS: atom_id res chain seq x y z
N MET A 1 -23.53 1.59 17.53
CA MET A 1 -22.44 1.83 18.52
C MET A 1 -21.29 0.83 18.40
N GLU A 2 -21.36 -0.19 17.53
CA GLU A 2 -20.34 -1.24 17.40
C GLU A 2 -19.12 -0.86 16.53
N GLU A 3 -19.29 0.09 15.60
CA GLU A 3 -18.27 0.43 14.58
C GLU A 3 -17.01 1.11 15.15
N ASN A 4 -17.13 1.86 16.25
CA ASN A 4 -15.99 2.54 16.89
C ASN A 4 -15.06 1.55 17.62
N THR A 5 -15.58 0.38 18.02
CA THR A 5 -14.83 -0.65 18.75
C THR A 5 -14.00 -1.50 17.80
N GLU A 6 -14.53 -1.82 16.61
CA GLU A 6 -13.81 -2.58 15.58
C GLU A 6 -12.62 -1.80 15.00
N LYS A 7 -12.74 -0.48 14.86
CA LYS A 7 -11.65 0.42 14.44
C LYS A 7 -10.43 0.32 15.36
N SER A 8 -10.66 0.47 16.67
CA SER A 8 -9.61 0.33 17.67
C SER A 8 -9.02 -1.09 17.67
N ALA A 9 -9.85 -2.10 17.44
CA ALA A 9 -9.41 -3.49 17.40
C ALA A 9 -8.50 -3.80 16.21
N ASN A 10 -8.83 -3.34 14.99
CA ASN A 10 -8.03 -3.59 13.79
C ASN A 10 -6.67 -2.86 13.85
N TYR A 11 -6.67 -1.61 14.31
CA TYR A 11 -5.44 -0.85 14.53
C TYR A 11 -4.53 -1.53 15.55
N ALA A 12 -5.09 -1.92 16.70
CA ALA A 12 -4.35 -2.61 17.75
C ALA A 12 -3.77 -3.95 17.28
N LEU A 13 -4.48 -4.70 16.42
CA LEU A 13 -3.96 -5.93 15.84
C LEU A 13 -2.72 -5.67 14.98
N LEU A 14 -2.74 -4.62 14.14
CA LEU A 14 -1.61 -4.27 13.27
C LEU A 14 -0.40 -3.75 14.09
N GLU A 15 -0.62 -2.89 15.08
CA GLU A 15 0.45 -2.46 16.00
C GLU A 15 1.11 -3.64 16.71
N GLU A 16 0.30 -4.60 17.16
CA GLU A 16 0.80 -5.79 17.85
C GLU A 16 1.59 -6.71 16.90
N ARG A 17 1.26 -6.74 15.59
CA ARG A 17 2.10 -7.39 14.57
C ARG A 17 3.45 -6.69 14.40
N ILE A 18 3.49 -5.36 14.37
CA ILE A 18 4.74 -4.58 14.30
C ILE A 18 5.61 -4.84 15.53
N ALA A 19 5.03 -4.80 16.73
CA ALA A 19 5.76 -5.04 17.97
C ALA A 19 6.41 -6.44 18.01
N ARG A 20 5.77 -7.44 17.39
CA ARG A 20 6.32 -8.81 17.31
C ARG A 20 7.59 -8.92 16.47
N LEU A 21 7.85 -8.03 15.50
CA LEU A 21 9.07 -8.04 14.69
C LEU A 21 10.35 -7.92 15.54
N ASN A 22 10.23 -7.24 16.69
CA ASN A 22 11.33 -6.93 17.59
C ASN A 22 11.50 -7.95 18.73
N LYS A 23 10.73 -9.05 18.75
CA LYS A 23 10.88 -10.08 19.79
C LYS A 23 12.24 -10.78 19.67
N LYS A 24 12.87 -11.03 20.82
CA LYS A 24 14.19 -11.70 20.92
C LYS A 24 14.23 -13.06 20.22
N ASN A 25 13.12 -13.81 20.26
CA ASN A 25 12.96 -15.11 19.61
C ASN A 25 12.04 -14.99 18.39
N PHE A 26 12.31 -14.03 17.51
CA PHE A 26 11.50 -13.79 16.32
C PHE A 26 11.56 -14.99 15.38
N ASP A 27 10.39 -15.52 15.03
CA ASP A 27 10.20 -16.56 14.02
C ASP A 27 9.46 -15.95 12.83
N TRP A 28 10.17 -15.79 11.71
CA TRP A 28 9.63 -15.23 10.48
C TRP A 28 8.42 -16.02 9.96
N THR A 29 8.50 -17.35 9.93
CA THR A 29 7.46 -18.18 9.34
C THR A 29 6.18 -18.13 10.17
N ALA A 30 6.30 -18.24 11.49
CA ALA A 30 5.15 -18.13 12.39
C ALA A 30 4.54 -16.72 12.38
N TRP A 31 5.40 -15.69 12.36
CA TRP A 31 4.97 -14.30 12.29
C TRP A 31 4.25 -14.01 10.98
N LYS A 32 4.85 -14.35 9.82
CA LYS A 32 4.28 -14.13 8.47
C LYS A 32 2.91 -14.78 8.34
N LYS A 33 2.76 -16.05 8.74
CA LYS A 33 1.45 -16.75 8.72
C LYS A 33 0.40 -16.02 9.56
N GLY A 34 0.75 -15.64 10.78
CA GLY A 34 -0.18 -14.94 11.68
C GLY A 34 -0.54 -13.54 11.18
N THR A 35 0.40 -12.83 10.57
CA THR A 35 0.18 -11.50 10.00
C THR A 35 -0.66 -11.56 8.73
N LEU A 36 -0.47 -12.55 7.86
CA LEU A 36 -1.32 -12.76 6.69
C LEU A 36 -2.79 -12.94 7.09
N LEU A 37 -3.10 -13.76 8.11
CA LEU A 37 -4.47 -13.92 8.60
C LEU A 37 -5.08 -12.60 9.11
N VAL A 38 -4.28 -11.73 9.74
CA VAL A 38 -4.73 -10.41 10.18
C VAL A 38 -5.01 -9.51 8.98
N LEU A 39 -4.12 -9.47 8.00
CA LEU A 39 -4.30 -8.67 6.79
C LEU A 39 -5.50 -9.15 5.96
N GLU A 40 -5.68 -10.47 5.81
CA GLU A 40 -6.84 -11.06 5.15
C GLU A 40 -8.14 -10.69 5.85
N LYS A 41 -8.16 -10.69 7.19
CA LYS A 41 -9.33 -10.27 7.97
C LYS A 41 -9.66 -8.80 7.77
N ILE A 42 -8.65 -7.92 7.72
CA ILE A 42 -8.85 -6.46 7.67
C ILE A 42 -9.13 -5.97 6.24
N PHE A 43 -8.40 -6.49 5.26
CA PHE A 43 -8.38 -5.98 3.89
C PHE A 43 -8.92 -6.95 2.83
N GLY A 44 -9.13 -8.22 3.19
CA GLY A 44 -9.53 -9.29 2.28
C GLY A 44 -8.36 -10.05 1.67
N TYR A 45 -8.62 -11.29 1.25
CA TYR A 45 -7.63 -12.23 0.70
C TYR A 45 -6.95 -11.72 -0.57
N ASP A 46 -7.68 -11.01 -1.43
CA ASP A 46 -7.15 -10.49 -2.70
C ASP A 46 -6.42 -9.14 -2.57
N SER A 47 -6.26 -8.62 -1.35
CA SER A 47 -5.62 -7.32 -1.13
C SER A 47 -4.14 -7.34 -1.50
N LEU A 48 -3.65 -6.19 -1.97
CA LEU A 48 -2.23 -6.02 -2.31
C LEU A 48 -1.33 -6.22 -1.09
N TYR A 49 -1.79 -5.84 0.11
CA TYR A 49 -1.05 -6.07 1.36
C TYR A 49 -0.83 -7.55 1.65
N VAL A 50 -1.85 -8.39 1.42
CA VAL A 50 -1.75 -9.85 1.60
C VAL A 50 -0.79 -10.43 0.57
N LYS A 51 -0.91 -10.03 -0.70
CA LYS A 51 -0.03 -10.51 -1.77
C LYS A 51 1.44 -10.14 -1.51
N GLU A 52 1.71 -8.87 -1.20
CA GLU A 52 3.05 -8.37 -0.93
C GLU A 52 3.73 -9.15 0.21
N LEU A 53 3.03 -9.32 1.34
CA LEU A 53 3.56 -10.08 2.46
C LEU A 53 3.73 -11.57 2.10
N SER A 54 2.81 -12.14 1.30
CA SER A 54 2.88 -13.54 0.89
C SER A 54 4.08 -13.85 -0.01
N GLU A 55 4.48 -12.90 -0.85
CA GLU A 55 5.61 -12.99 -1.77
C GLU A 55 6.94 -12.58 -1.12
N THR A 56 6.90 -11.92 0.04
CA THR A 56 8.11 -11.54 0.78
C THR A 56 8.82 -12.78 1.33
N ASP A 57 10.01 -13.10 0.83
CA ASP A 57 10.83 -14.19 1.33
C ASP A 57 11.97 -13.69 2.24
N TYR A 58 12.22 -14.44 3.31
CA TYR A 58 13.29 -14.16 4.26
C TYR A 58 14.52 -14.96 3.87
N HIS A 59 15.32 -14.41 2.96
CA HIS A 59 16.55 -15.06 2.52
C HIS A 59 17.67 -14.91 3.56
N TYR A 60 17.83 -15.94 4.39
CA TYR A 60 18.96 -16.10 5.30
C TYR A 60 20.22 -16.52 4.50
N ASN A 61 20.83 -15.59 3.76
CA ASN A 61 22.13 -15.87 3.16
C ASN A 61 23.25 -15.51 4.15
N SER A 62 24.17 -16.43 4.40
CA SER A 62 25.32 -16.23 5.30
C SER A 62 26.23 -15.04 4.91
N TRP A 63 26.01 -14.46 3.73
CA TRP A 63 26.63 -13.21 3.26
C TRP A 63 25.92 -11.94 3.76
N SER A 64 24.60 -11.94 3.96
CA SER A 64 23.87 -10.75 4.43
C SER A 64 24.16 -10.40 5.89
N LEU A 65 24.48 -11.41 6.71
CA LEU A 65 24.84 -11.26 8.13
C LEU A 65 26.15 -10.49 8.36
N ARG A 66 27.04 -10.41 7.37
CA ARG A 66 28.33 -9.74 7.50
C ARG A 66 28.22 -8.22 7.28
N ASP A 67 27.27 -7.80 6.43
CA ASP A 67 27.02 -6.39 6.08
C ASP A 67 25.93 -5.73 6.95
N THR A 68 25.05 -6.50 7.61
CA THR A 68 24.05 -5.95 8.55
C THR A 68 24.55 -5.84 9.99
N ALA A 69 25.87 -5.96 10.23
CA ALA A 69 26.46 -5.82 11.56
C ALA A 69 26.35 -4.35 12.04
N GLY A 70 25.18 -3.98 12.57
CA GLY A 70 24.87 -2.65 13.10
C GLY A 70 23.63 -1.97 12.49
N SER A 71 23.01 -2.55 11.46
CA SER A 71 21.78 -2.03 10.83
C SER A 71 20.59 -2.97 11.06
N GLU A 72 19.38 -2.41 10.98
CA GLU A 72 18.16 -3.22 11.06
C GLU A 72 18.09 -4.22 9.90
N ASP A 73 17.54 -5.41 10.19
CA ASP A 73 17.27 -6.43 9.18
C ASP A 73 16.39 -5.86 8.05
N PRO A 74 16.85 -5.90 6.78
CA PRO A 74 16.17 -5.23 5.67
C PRO A 74 14.79 -5.80 5.39
N VAL A 75 14.57 -7.10 5.63
CA VAL A 75 13.26 -7.72 5.45
C VAL A 75 12.31 -7.25 6.56
N LYS A 76 12.79 -7.19 7.81
CA LYS A 76 12.01 -6.63 8.93
C LYS A 76 11.65 -5.16 8.72
N ALA A 77 12.60 -4.36 8.21
CA ALA A 77 12.36 -2.97 7.87
C ALA A 77 11.27 -2.83 6.80
N SER A 78 11.37 -3.60 5.70
CA SER A 78 10.38 -3.61 4.62
C SER A 78 8.98 -4.00 5.09
N VAL A 79 8.84 -5.09 5.85
CA VAL A 79 7.51 -5.49 6.34
C VAL A 79 6.96 -4.59 7.44
N ARG A 80 7.82 -3.88 8.19
CA ARG A 80 7.35 -2.85 9.11
C ARG A 80 6.73 -1.69 8.35
N GLU A 81 7.38 -1.27 7.27
CA GLU A 81 6.84 -0.20 6.43
C GLU A 81 5.49 -0.59 5.82
N LEU A 82 5.37 -1.82 5.30
CA LEU A 82 4.09 -2.37 4.83
C LEU A 82 2.99 -2.27 5.90
N LEU A 83 3.30 -2.63 7.15
CA LEU A 83 2.33 -2.57 8.25
C LEU A 83 2.01 -1.13 8.70
N ASN A 84 2.96 -0.20 8.61
CA ASN A 84 2.70 1.23 8.87
C ASN A 84 1.74 1.83 7.83
N ILE A 85 1.90 1.44 6.56
CA ILE A 85 0.95 1.80 5.50
C ILE A 85 -0.44 1.24 5.84
N CYS A 86 -0.52 -0.03 6.27
CA CYS A 86 -1.78 -0.64 6.70
C CYS A 86 -2.44 0.11 7.88
N LEU A 87 -1.65 0.58 8.86
CA LEU A 87 -2.15 1.37 9.99
C LEU A 87 -2.75 2.70 9.50
N THR A 88 -2.03 3.39 8.63
CA THR A 88 -2.47 4.65 8.00
C THR A 88 -3.79 4.45 7.24
N ASP A 89 -3.90 3.36 6.49
CA ASP A 89 -5.09 3.00 5.74
C ASP A 89 -6.31 2.74 6.63
N VAL A 90 -6.11 2.02 7.75
CA VAL A 90 -7.18 1.75 8.73
C VAL A 90 -7.63 3.05 9.41
N GLU A 91 -6.70 3.96 9.71
CA GLU A 91 -7.03 5.28 10.26
C GLU A 91 -7.85 6.13 9.28
N HIS A 92 -7.46 6.19 8.00
CA HIS A 92 -8.12 7.00 6.97
C HIS A 92 -9.45 6.43 6.47
N ARG A 93 -9.60 5.10 6.39
CA ARG A 93 -10.92 4.46 6.10
C ARG A 93 -12.01 4.87 7.09
N SER A 94 -11.60 5.33 8.27
CA SER A 94 -12.49 5.72 9.35
C SER A 94 -12.92 7.19 9.32
N THR A 95 -12.42 7.99 8.38
CA THR A 95 -12.74 9.43 8.23
C THR A 95 -13.65 9.74 7.06
N GLU A 96 -13.89 8.78 6.17
CA GLU A 96 -14.76 8.95 5.00
C GLU A 96 -16.18 8.44 5.31
N PRO A 97 -17.23 9.28 5.29
CA PRO A 97 -18.60 8.79 5.24
C PRO A 97 -18.77 8.02 3.94
N LEU A 98 -19.27 6.79 4.02
CA LEU A 98 -19.59 5.93 2.86
C LEU A 98 -20.53 6.67 1.90
N ALA A 99 -19.96 7.35 0.89
CA ALA A 99 -20.71 7.90 -0.21
C ALA A 99 -21.18 6.72 -1.09
N GLN A 100 -22.46 6.39 -0.92
CA GLN A 100 -23.15 5.42 -1.76
C GLN A 100 -23.17 5.87 -3.23
N ASN A 101 -22.85 4.94 -4.12
CA ASN A 101 -23.17 4.90 -5.55
C ASN A 101 -22.65 6.03 -6.46
N GLN A 102 -21.54 5.79 -7.19
CA GLN A 102 -21.44 6.05 -8.64
C GLN A 102 -20.52 5.02 -9.31
N GLY A 103 -21.03 4.30 -10.31
CA GLY A 103 -20.47 3.06 -10.88
C GLY A 103 -19.09 3.17 -11.55
N GLU A 104 -18.38 2.05 -11.53
CA GLU A 104 -17.16 1.60 -12.26
C GLU A 104 -16.00 2.60 -12.48
N LYS A 105 -16.21 3.85 -12.85
CA LYS A 105 -15.16 4.91 -12.87
C LYS A 105 -14.64 5.25 -11.47
N SER A 106 -15.47 5.04 -10.44
CA SER A 106 -15.10 5.25 -9.04
C SER A 106 -13.94 4.33 -8.60
N ASN A 107 -13.91 3.08 -9.06
CA ASN A 107 -12.92 2.10 -8.59
C ASN A 107 -11.48 2.44 -8.99
N LEU A 108 -11.23 2.80 -10.25
CA LEU A 108 -9.89 3.18 -10.69
C LEU A 108 -9.43 4.49 -10.03
N THR A 109 -10.35 5.45 -9.88
CA THR A 109 -10.04 6.74 -9.26
C THR A 109 -9.69 6.58 -7.77
N ASN A 110 -10.43 5.72 -7.06
CA ASN A 110 -10.16 5.35 -5.67
C ASN A 110 -8.84 4.59 -5.50
N LEU A 111 -8.54 3.69 -6.42
CA LEU A 111 -7.29 2.93 -6.42
C LEU A 111 -6.10 3.86 -6.67
N LEU A 112 -6.21 4.79 -7.62
CA LEU A 112 -5.16 5.77 -7.88
C LEU A 112 -4.97 6.73 -6.70
N SER A 113 -6.03 7.14 -6.00
CA SER A 113 -5.91 7.99 -4.81
C SER A 113 -5.36 7.28 -3.57
N GLN A 114 -5.28 5.95 -3.56
CA GLN A 114 -4.58 5.19 -2.51
C GLN A 114 -3.05 5.20 -2.71
N PHE A 115 -2.60 5.44 -3.94
CA PHE A 115 -1.17 5.40 -4.31
C PHE A 115 -0.58 6.76 -4.65
N LEU A 116 -1.42 7.73 -5.01
CA LEU A 116 -1.03 9.09 -5.34
C LEU A 116 -1.51 10.03 -4.24
N ASP A 117 -0.63 10.92 -3.80
CA ASP A 117 -1.00 11.98 -2.88
C ASP A 117 -2.10 12.87 -3.47
N ASN A 118 -2.96 13.41 -2.61
CA ASN A 118 -4.11 14.24 -3.02
C ASN A 118 -3.69 15.44 -3.89
N ASP A 119 -2.50 16.00 -3.64
CA ASP A 119 -1.93 17.09 -4.43
C ASP A 119 -1.62 16.64 -5.87
N THR A 120 -1.01 15.47 -6.05
CA THR A 120 -0.73 14.89 -7.36
C THR A 120 -2.01 14.59 -8.13
N VAL A 121 -3.04 14.07 -7.46
CA VAL A 121 -4.36 13.83 -8.06
C VAL A 121 -5.04 15.13 -8.49
N ALA A 122 -4.93 16.19 -7.69
CA ALA A 122 -5.46 17.51 -8.03
C ALA A 122 -4.76 18.11 -9.26
N GLU A 123 -3.45 17.93 -9.37
CA GLU A 123 -2.66 18.36 -10.54
C GLU A 123 -3.06 17.59 -11.81
N PHE A 124 -3.23 16.27 -11.76
CA PHE A 124 -3.75 15.50 -12.90
C PHE A 124 -5.16 15.95 -13.31
N LYS A 125 -6.06 16.23 -12.35
CA LYS A 125 -7.39 16.76 -12.65
C LYS A 125 -7.31 18.12 -13.34
N LYS A 126 -6.36 18.97 -12.94
CA LYS A 126 -6.10 20.28 -13.55
C LYS A 126 -5.56 20.14 -14.97
N ILE A 127 -4.63 19.22 -15.21
CA ILE A 127 -4.10 18.91 -16.56
C ILE A 127 -5.22 18.39 -17.46
N ALA A 128 -6.03 17.43 -16.98
CA ALA A 128 -7.15 16.86 -17.73
C ALA A 128 -8.20 17.91 -18.11
N SER A 129 -8.51 18.82 -17.18
CA SER A 129 -9.52 19.88 -17.35
C SER A 129 -9.00 21.14 -18.06
N SER A 130 -7.69 21.25 -18.28
CA SER A 130 -7.10 22.39 -19.01
C SER A 130 -7.55 22.39 -20.47
N GLY A 131 -7.79 23.57 -21.05
CA GLY A 131 -8.29 23.73 -22.43
C GLY A 131 -7.24 23.56 -23.54
N GLY A 132 -6.24 22.67 -23.37
CA GLY A 132 -5.10 22.52 -24.29
C GLY A 132 -5.18 21.31 -25.25
N PRO A 133 -4.31 21.25 -26.28
CA PRO A 133 -4.16 20.09 -27.15
C PRO A 133 -3.77 18.83 -26.38
N LEU A 134 -4.24 17.65 -26.82
CA LEU A 134 -3.98 16.37 -26.16
C LEU A 134 -2.48 16.10 -25.95
N VAL A 135 -1.67 16.37 -26.96
CA VAL A 135 -0.21 16.17 -26.94
C VAL A 135 0.47 16.98 -25.82
N MET A 136 -0.01 18.20 -25.54
CA MET A 136 0.54 19.00 -24.45
C MET A 136 0.14 18.46 -23.08
N LYS A 137 -1.08 17.92 -22.97
CA LYS A 137 -1.56 17.29 -21.73
C LYS A 137 -0.78 16.01 -21.42
N GLU A 138 -0.44 15.24 -22.44
CA GLU A 138 0.36 14.02 -22.32
C GLU A 138 1.78 14.33 -21.83
N GLU A 139 2.43 15.37 -22.37
CA GLU A 139 3.77 15.77 -21.92
C GLU A 139 3.74 16.30 -20.48
N GLN A 140 2.74 17.13 -20.13
CA GLN A 140 2.55 17.61 -18.75
C GLN A 140 2.28 16.47 -17.76
N ALA A 141 1.48 15.48 -18.16
CA ALA A 141 1.22 14.30 -17.35
C ALA A 141 2.51 13.48 -17.15
N LYS A 142 3.31 13.31 -18.20
CA LYS A 142 4.58 12.60 -18.15
C LYS A 142 5.61 13.30 -17.26
N ASP A 143 5.72 14.62 -17.35
CA ASP A 143 6.59 15.42 -16.48
C ASP A 143 6.17 15.30 -15.01
N LEU A 144 4.86 15.38 -14.74
CA LEU A 144 4.31 15.21 -13.40
C LEU A 144 4.60 13.81 -12.84
N ILE A 145 4.48 12.76 -13.66
CA ILE A 145 4.83 11.38 -13.28
C ILE A 145 6.31 11.30 -12.92
N ASN A 146 7.20 11.85 -13.75
CA ASN A 146 8.64 11.78 -13.53
C ASN A 146 9.12 12.59 -12.31
N GLU A 147 8.41 13.68 -11.98
CA GLU A 147 8.76 14.56 -10.86
C GLU A 147 8.21 14.04 -9.53
N LYS A 148 6.94 13.61 -9.51
CA LYS A 148 6.22 13.31 -8.27
C LYS A 148 6.18 11.84 -7.91
N LEU A 149 6.27 10.93 -8.89
CA LEU A 149 6.37 9.51 -8.59
C LEU A 149 7.84 9.10 -8.41
N PRO A 150 8.20 8.49 -7.27
CA PRO A 150 9.48 7.83 -7.09
C PRO A 150 9.76 6.86 -8.24
N LYS A 151 11.03 6.77 -8.67
CA LYS A 151 11.53 5.98 -9.83
C LYS A 151 11.19 4.47 -9.87
N HIS A 152 10.46 3.96 -8.90
CA HIS A 152 10.06 2.56 -8.77
C HIS A 152 8.53 2.37 -8.62
N GLN A 153 7.75 3.46 -8.59
CA GLN A 153 6.29 3.42 -8.45
C GLN A 153 5.57 3.39 -9.80
N ASP A 154 6.25 3.72 -10.89
CA ASP A 154 5.79 3.56 -12.28
C ASP A 154 5.49 2.09 -12.63
N VAL A 155 6.33 1.17 -12.16
CA VAL A 155 6.13 -0.28 -12.28
C VAL A 155 4.89 -0.73 -11.51
N LEU A 156 4.66 -0.15 -10.33
CA LEU A 156 3.48 -0.43 -9.50
C LEU A 156 2.20 0.08 -10.13
N LEU A 157 2.19 1.31 -10.64
CA LEU A 157 1.07 1.85 -11.43
C LEU A 157 0.79 0.97 -12.66
N GLY A 158 1.83 0.54 -13.37
CA GLY A 158 1.70 -0.36 -14.51
C GLY A 158 1.05 -1.69 -14.13
N LYS A 159 1.51 -2.33 -13.03
CA LYS A 159 0.92 -3.57 -12.50
C LYS A 159 -0.55 -3.39 -12.11
N ILE A 160 -0.89 -2.27 -11.47
CA ILE A 160 -2.26 -1.94 -11.05
C ILE A 160 -3.19 -1.79 -12.26
N LEU A 161 -2.75 -1.05 -13.29
CA LEU A 161 -3.53 -0.86 -14.50
C LEU A 161 -3.73 -2.18 -15.24
N LEU A 162 -2.68 -3.01 -15.34
CA LEU A 162 -2.77 -4.33 -15.97
C LEU A 162 -3.71 -5.27 -15.22
N ASP A 163 -3.69 -5.32 -13.89
CA ASP A 163 -4.62 -6.14 -13.10
C ASP A 163 -6.07 -5.66 -13.26
N TYR A 164 -6.31 -4.35 -13.28
CA TYR A 164 -7.64 -3.78 -13.48
C TYR A 164 -8.25 -4.16 -14.83
N PHE A 165 -7.46 -4.04 -15.92
CA PHE A 165 -7.93 -4.38 -17.26
C PHE A 165 -7.96 -5.88 -17.55
N SER A 166 -7.18 -6.70 -16.83
CA SER A 166 -7.18 -8.17 -16.98
C SER A 166 -8.37 -8.86 -16.30
N LYS A 167 -9.07 -8.17 -15.39
CA LYS A 167 -10.24 -8.69 -14.66
C LYS A 167 -11.59 -8.34 -15.33
N ARG A 168 -11.56 -7.74 -16.54
CA ARG A 168 -12.74 -7.40 -17.34
C ARG A 168 -12.86 -8.30 -18.56
#